data_AF-A0A8X6NBY1-F1
#
_entry.id   AF-A0A8X6NBY1-F1
#
_cell.length_a   1.000
_cell.length_b   1.000
_cell.length_c   1.000
_cell.angle_alpha   90.00
_cell.angle_beta   90.00
_cell.angle_gamma   90.00
#
_symmetry.space_group_name_H-M   'P 1'
#
loop_
_entity.id
_entity.type
_entity.pdbx_description
1 polymer ?
#
loop_
_entity_poly.entity_id
_entity_poly.type
_entity_poly.pdbx_seq_one_letter_code
_entity_poly.pdbx_strand_id
1 'polypeptide(L)'
;MSVGSVFTIRTQDLKKKKLCARFVPHTLTTEQKEHRIASSEDLIAATDEDPNFLKTIVTGDESWCLEYDPETKRQSLEWTSPGNGRPMKVRASKSKTKTMLLVFFDSRGIIHHEFLRQGSTVTGVFYKDVLHRLLKRMWR
;
A
#
# COMPACT_ATOMS: atom_id res chain seq x y z
N MET A 1 29.01 -11.93 -31.89
CA MET A 1 28.55 -10.58 -31.48
C MET A 1 28.98 -10.34 -30.04
N SER A 2 29.61 -9.21 -29.74
CA SER A 2 30.05 -8.90 -28.37
C SER A 2 28.91 -8.27 -27.56
N VAL A 3 29.01 -8.29 -26.23
CA VAL A 3 28.04 -7.65 -25.33
C VAL A 3 27.89 -6.15 -25.63
N GLY A 4 28.97 -5.50 -26.07
CA GLY A 4 28.97 -4.10 -26.50
C GLY A 4 28.16 -3.85 -27.77
N SER A 5 28.26 -4.71 -28.78
CA SER A 5 27.50 -4.54 -30.03
C SER A 5 25.99 -4.67 -29.81
N VAL A 6 25.57 -5.60 -28.94
CA VAL A 6 24.14 -5.78 -28.60
C VAL A 6 23.60 -4.60 -27.79
N PHE A 7 24.41 -4.03 -26.90
CA PHE A 7 24.01 -2.86 -26.13
C PHE A 7 23.78 -1.64 -27.03
N THR A 8 24.74 -1.34 -27.92
CA THR A 8 24.66 -0.23 -28.88
C THR A 8 23.42 -0.34 -29.77
N ILE A 9 23.18 -1.50 -30.38
CA ILE A 9 22.00 -1.73 -31.23
C ILE A 9 20.71 -1.47 -30.43
N ARG A 10 20.64 -1.95 -29.19
CA ARG A 10 19.42 -1.81 -28.38
C ARG A 10 19.17 -0.37 -27.95
N THR A 11 20.19 0.37 -27.53
CA THR A 11 20.01 1.71 -26.96
C THR A 11 20.11 2.85 -27.99
N GLN A 12 20.96 2.72 -29.01
CA GLN A 12 21.20 3.78 -29.99
C GLN A 12 20.35 3.57 -31.25
N ASP A 13 20.42 2.39 -31.87
CA ASP A 13 19.73 2.13 -33.14
C ASP A 13 18.22 1.94 -32.92
N LEU A 14 17.86 1.04 -31.98
CA LEU A 14 16.47 0.70 -31.68
C LEU A 14 15.81 1.61 -30.63
N LYS A 15 16.59 2.52 -30.01
CA LYS A 15 16.16 3.47 -28.96
C LYS A 15 15.35 2.82 -27.82
N LYS A 16 15.64 1.55 -27.49
CA LYS A 16 14.92 0.82 -26.45
C LYS A 16 15.52 1.15 -25.08
N LYS A 17 14.63 1.37 -24.11
CA LYS A 17 14.99 1.53 -22.69
C LYS A 17 14.62 0.26 -21.93
N LYS A 18 15.51 -0.19 -21.05
CA LYS A 18 15.22 -1.29 -20.13
C LYS A 18 14.64 -0.70 -18.85
N LEU A 19 13.35 -0.91 -18.63
CA LEU A 19 12.63 -0.43 -17.45
C LEU A 19 12.19 -1.62 -16.60
N CYS A 20 12.09 -1.42 -15.29
CA CYS A 20 11.45 -2.39 -14.41
C CYS A 20 9.92 -2.28 -14.57
N ALA A 21 9.25 -3.42 -14.59
CA ALA A 21 7.79 -3.46 -14.57
C ALA A 21 7.26 -2.90 -13.23
N ARG A 22 6.11 -2.22 -13.29
CA ARG A 22 5.39 -1.76 -12.10
C ARG A 22 4.52 -2.90 -11.57
N PHE A 23 4.60 -3.18 -10.28
CA PHE A 23 3.64 -4.07 -9.62
C PHE A 23 2.30 -3.34 -9.48
N VAL A 24 1.23 -4.00 -9.95
CA VAL A 24 -0.15 -3.53 -9.79
C VAL A 24 -0.92 -4.55 -8.94
N PRO A 25 -1.84 -4.12 -8.06
CA PRO A 25 -2.53 -5.04 -7.15
C PRO A 25 -3.37 -6.11 -7.86
N HIS A 26 -4.02 -5.73 -8.97
CA HIS A 26 -4.91 -6.62 -9.70
C HIS A 26 -5.01 -6.20 -11.18
N THR A 27 -5.32 -7.17 -12.05
CA THR A 27 -5.66 -6.91 -13.44
C THR A 27 -7.16 -6.64 -13.53
N LEU A 28 -7.54 -5.40 -13.85
CA LEU A 28 -8.94 -5.01 -13.94
C LEU A 28 -9.56 -5.39 -15.29
N THR A 29 -10.81 -5.86 -15.27
CA THR A 29 -11.64 -6.01 -16.48
C THR A 29 -12.02 -4.65 -17.06
N THR A 30 -12.56 -4.62 -18.28
CA THR A 30 -13.01 -3.37 -18.91
C THR A 30 -14.14 -2.73 -18.09
N GLU A 31 -15.11 -3.54 -17.65
CA GLU A 31 -16.27 -3.11 -16.88
C GLU A 31 -15.85 -2.55 -15.51
N GLN A 32 -14.87 -3.17 -14.84
CA GLN A 32 -14.31 -2.65 -13.59
C GLN A 32 -13.61 -1.31 -13.78
N LYS A 33 -12.99 -1.05 -14.94
CA LYS A 33 -12.38 0.25 -15.24
C LYS A 33 -13.44 1.30 -15.48
N GLU A 34 -14.46 1.00 -16.27
CA GLU A 34 -15.59 1.90 -16.53
C GLU A 34 -16.29 2.29 -15.24
N HIS A 35 -16.61 1.31 -14.37
CA HIS A 35 -17.20 1.60 -13.06
C HIS A 35 -16.30 2.51 -12.21
N ARG A 36 -14.98 2.30 -12.21
CA ARG A 36 -14.04 3.17 -11.48
C ARG A 36 -14.01 4.59 -12.03
N ILE A 37 -14.11 4.76 -13.36
CA ILE A 37 -14.16 6.08 -14.00
C ILE A 37 -15.45 6.77 -13.57
N ALA A 38 -16.61 6.13 -13.72
CA ALA A 38 -17.90 6.68 -13.32
C ALA A 38 -17.91 7.12 -11.84
N SER A 39 -17.49 6.23 -10.92
CA SER A 39 -17.41 6.60 -9.49
C SER A 39 -16.43 7.75 -9.22
N SER A 40 -15.37 7.89 -10.03
CA SER A 40 -14.42 9.00 -9.87
C SER A 40 -15.01 10.31 -10.38
N GLU A 41 -15.76 10.29 -11.47
CA GLU A 41 -16.48 11.45 -12.02
C GLU A 41 -17.51 11.98 -11.01
N ASP A 42 -18.28 11.08 -10.37
CA ASP A 42 -19.24 11.44 -9.31
C ASP A 42 -18.53 12.11 -8.12
N LEU A 43 -17.40 11.57 -7.67
CA LEU A 43 -16.62 12.13 -6.56
C LEU A 43 -16.01 13.50 -6.90
N ILE A 44 -15.58 13.69 -8.14
CA ILE A 44 -15.07 14.98 -8.62
C ILE A 44 -16.21 16.01 -8.63
N ALA A 45 -17.37 15.66 -9.20
CA ALA A 45 -18.53 16.55 -9.22
C ALA A 45 -18.95 16.98 -7.80
N ALA A 46 -19.03 16.04 -6.86
CA ALA A 46 -19.35 16.35 -5.46
C ALA A 46 -18.32 17.28 -4.80
N THR A 47 -17.04 17.16 -5.17
CA THR A 47 -15.97 18.03 -4.66
C THR A 47 -16.01 19.42 -5.28
N ASP A 48 -16.41 19.53 -6.55
CA ASP A 48 -16.57 20.80 -7.25
C ASP A 48 -17.80 21.57 -6.75
N GLU A 49 -18.88 20.86 -6.38
CA GLU A 49 -20.10 21.44 -5.81
C GLU A 49 -19.90 21.97 -4.38
N ASP A 50 -19.21 21.21 -3.51
CA ASP A 50 -18.91 21.63 -2.13
C ASP A 50 -17.40 21.52 -1.83
N PRO A 51 -16.68 22.67 -1.71
CA PRO A 51 -15.28 22.69 -1.30
C PRO A 51 -14.97 22.04 0.05
N ASN A 52 -15.99 21.83 0.90
CA ASN A 52 -15.85 21.14 2.18
C ASN A 52 -16.21 19.65 2.12
N PHE A 53 -16.68 19.12 1.00
CA PHE A 53 -17.09 17.72 0.85
C PHE A 53 -16.03 16.75 1.40
N LEU A 54 -14.77 16.90 0.98
CA LEU A 54 -13.67 16.05 1.45
C LEU A 54 -13.44 16.11 2.97
N LYS A 55 -13.75 17.25 3.61
CA LYS A 55 -13.61 17.39 5.07
C LYS A 55 -14.68 16.62 5.84
N THR A 56 -15.81 16.31 5.20
CA THR A 56 -16.91 15.55 5.80
C THR A 56 -16.69 14.03 5.75
N ILE A 57 -15.73 13.57 4.93
CA ILE A 57 -15.46 12.14 4.76
C ILE A 57 -14.74 11.59 5.99
N VAL A 58 -15.34 10.57 6.60
CA VAL A 58 -14.66 9.65 7.50
C VAL A 58 -14.39 8.36 6.74
N THR A 59 -13.13 7.93 6.72
CA THR A 59 -12.73 6.67 6.12
C THR A 59 -12.01 5.80 7.13
N GLY A 60 -11.91 4.52 6.84
CA GLY A 60 -11.13 3.59 7.64
C GLY A 60 -10.78 2.34 6.85
N ASP A 61 -9.75 1.66 7.31
CA ASP A 61 -9.25 0.44 6.70
C ASP A 61 -8.57 -0.44 7.77
N GLU A 62 -8.33 -1.70 7.42
CA GLU A 62 -7.68 -2.67 8.28
C GLU A 62 -6.30 -3.07 7.74
N SER A 63 -5.29 -3.05 8.61
CA SER A 63 -3.92 -3.41 8.22
C SER A 63 -3.28 -4.38 9.20
N TRP A 64 -2.41 -5.26 8.68
CA TRP A 64 -1.59 -6.14 9.50
C TRP A 64 -0.32 -5.41 9.94
N CYS A 65 -0.19 -5.19 11.25
CA CYS A 65 1.04 -4.76 11.88
C CYS A 65 1.91 -5.98 12.21
N LEU A 66 3.07 -6.10 11.57
CA LEU A 66 4.07 -7.11 11.89
C LEU A 66 4.99 -6.59 12.99
N GLU A 67 5.41 -7.47 13.91
CA GLU A 67 6.39 -7.13 14.96
C GLU A 67 7.73 -6.65 14.37
N TYR A 68 8.16 -7.27 13.27
CA TYR A 68 9.23 -6.78 12.42
C TYR A 68 8.98 -7.20 10.96
N ASP A 69 9.43 -6.37 10.02
CA ASP A 69 9.49 -6.72 8.60
C ASP A 69 10.95 -6.99 8.22
N PRO A 70 11.29 -8.16 7.66
CA PRO A 70 12.64 -8.42 7.20
C PRO A 70 13.06 -7.40 6.13
N GLU A 71 14.29 -6.90 6.24
CA GLU A 71 14.86 -6.03 5.21
C GLU A 71 14.74 -6.67 3.82
N THR A 72 14.31 -5.86 2.85
CA THR A 72 14.38 -6.23 1.44
C THR A 72 15.84 -6.26 0.97
N LYS A 73 16.11 -7.01 -0.11
CA LYS A 73 17.43 -7.04 -0.75
C LYS A 73 17.98 -5.64 -1.11
N ARG A 74 17.09 -4.69 -1.38
CA ARG A 74 17.46 -3.31 -1.69
C ARG A 74 17.78 -2.51 -0.43
N GLN A 75 17.08 -2.76 0.68
CA GLN A 75 17.40 -2.15 1.97
C GLN A 75 18.70 -2.70 2.56
N SER A 76 19.03 -3.96 2.28
CA SER A 76 20.29 -4.58 2.69
C SER A 76 21.51 -4.18 1.84
N LEU A 77 21.44 -3.07 1.09
CA LEU A 77 22.58 -2.56 0.34
C LEU A 77 23.55 -1.89 1.31
N GLU A 78 24.79 -2.36 1.31
CA GLU A 78 25.86 -1.81 2.13
C GLU A 78 27.07 -1.43 1.28
N TRP A 79 27.83 -0.44 1.74
CA TRP A 79 29.05 0.02 1.11
C TRP A 79 30.21 -0.90 1.52
N THR A 80 30.94 -1.45 0.55
CA THR A 80 32.13 -2.28 0.79
C THR A 80 33.38 -1.67 0.16
N SER A 81 34.55 -1.98 0.71
CA SER A 81 35.83 -1.55 0.15
C SER A 81 36.18 -2.32 -1.14
N PRO A 82 36.95 -1.71 -2.07
CA PRO A 82 37.43 -2.41 -3.26
C PRO A 82 38.21 -3.67 -2.89
N GLY A 83 37.94 -4.79 -3.57
CA GLY A 83 38.57 -6.08 -3.32
C GLY A 83 37.83 -6.99 -2.33
N ASN A 84 36.87 -6.46 -1.57
CA ASN A 84 36.03 -7.29 -0.72
C ASN A 84 34.94 -8.02 -1.53
N GLY A 85 34.64 -9.26 -1.13
CA GLY A 85 33.55 -10.05 -1.69
C GLY A 85 32.18 -9.43 -1.43
N ARG A 86 31.15 -9.96 -2.09
CA ARG A 86 29.77 -9.54 -1.83
C ARG A 86 29.36 -9.97 -0.41
N PRO A 87 28.81 -9.05 0.40
CA PRO A 87 28.29 -9.38 1.72
C PRO A 87 27.22 -10.45 1.64
N MET A 88 27.32 -11.43 2.54
CA MET A 88 26.30 -12.46 2.70
C MET A 88 25.44 -12.12 3.92
N LYS A 89 24.15 -11.90 3.68
CA LYS A 89 23.15 -11.70 4.74
C LYS A 89 22.15 -12.84 4.69
N VAL A 90 21.93 -13.50 5.82
CA VAL A 90 20.88 -14.50 5.95
C VAL A 90 19.54 -13.78 5.88
N ARG A 91 18.65 -14.26 5.00
CA ARG A 91 17.33 -13.68 4.86
C ARG A 91 16.49 -14.02 6.10
N ALA A 92 16.13 -13.00 6.87
CA ALA A 92 15.15 -13.15 7.94
C ALA A 92 13.78 -13.51 7.35
N SER A 93 13.06 -14.42 8.01
CA SER A 93 11.66 -14.70 7.69
C SER A 93 10.77 -13.56 8.20
N LYS A 94 9.56 -13.43 7.64
CA LYS A 94 8.57 -12.49 8.20
C LYS A 94 8.19 -12.93 9.62
N SER A 95 7.94 -11.96 10.51
CA SER A 95 7.46 -12.29 11.85
C SER A 95 6.20 -13.16 11.78
N LYS A 96 6.16 -14.20 12.61
CA LYS A 96 4.95 -15.01 12.85
C LYS A 96 3.93 -14.23 13.69
N THR A 97 4.40 -13.26 14.46
CA THR A 97 3.58 -12.37 15.27
C THR A 97 3.06 -11.23 14.41
N LYS A 98 1.74 -11.19 14.28
CA LYS A 98 1.03 -10.12 13.59
C LYS A 98 -0.23 -9.75 14.36
N THR A 99 -0.52 -8.46 14.36
CA THR A 99 -1.70 -7.87 15.00
C THR A 99 -2.46 -7.08 13.94
N MET A 100 -3.78 -7.19 13.90
CA MET A 100 -4.58 -6.39 12.98
C MET A 100 -4.95 -5.07 13.65
N LEU A 101 -4.68 -3.97 12.95
CA LEU A 101 -5.08 -2.62 13.30
C LEU A 101 -6.28 -2.22 12.45
N LEU A 102 -7.35 -1.77 13.09
CA LEU A 102 -8.44 -1.04 12.46
C LEU A 102 -8.22 0.44 12.77
N VAL A 103 -8.28 1.29 11.76
CA VAL A 103 -8.13 2.73 11.93
C VAL A 103 -9.18 3.47 11.13
N PHE A 104 -9.82 4.46 11.75
CA PHE A 104 -10.74 5.40 11.15
C PHE A 104 -10.22 6.83 11.37
N PHE A 105 -10.23 7.63 10.33
CA PHE A 105 -9.73 9.00 10.34
C PHE A 105 -10.54 9.90 9.40
N ASP A 106 -10.54 11.20 9.70
CA ASP A 106 -11.04 12.26 8.83
C ASP A 106 -9.90 13.17 8.37
N SER A 107 -10.25 14.28 7.74
CA SER A 107 -9.29 15.32 7.32
C SER A 107 -8.49 15.96 8.46
N ARG A 108 -8.89 15.79 9.73
CA ARG A 108 -8.24 16.35 10.92
C ARG A 108 -7.36 15.35 11.66
N GLY A 109 -7.65 14.05 11.54
CA GLY A 109 -6.80 13.00 12.08
C GLY A 109 -7.56 11.74 12.46
N ILE A 110 -6.93 10.92 13.31
CA ILE A 110 -7.49 9.64 13.75
C ILE A 110 -8.65 9.88 14.71
N ILE A 111 -9.83 9.37 14.33
CA ILE A 111 -11.05 9.40 15.15
C ILE A 111 -11.09 8.17 16.06
N HIS A 112 -10.76 7.01 15.52
CA HIS A 112 -10.82 5.75 16.24
C HIS A 112 -9.80 4.76 15.71
N HIS A 113 -9.13 4.04 16.59
CA HIS A 113 -8.37 2.86 16.24
C HIS A 113 -8.58 1.74 17.26
N GLU A 114 -8.45 0.49 16.81
CA GLU A 114 -8.46 -0.70 17.66
C GLU A 114 -7.46 -1.73 17.17
N PHE A 115 -6.79 -2.39 18.11
CA PHE A 115 -5.98 -3.57 17.83
C PHE A 115 -6.76 -4.83 18.17
N LEU A 116 -6.78 -5.79 17.23
CA LEU A 116 -7.28 -7.12 17.52
C LEU A 116 -6.28 -7.89 18.36
N ARG A 117 -6.77 -8.81 19.18
CA ARG A 117 -5.89 -9.79 19.83
C ARG A 117 -5.23 -10.67 18.77
N GLN A 118 -3.97 -11.04 19.01
CA GLN A 118 -3.24 -11.95 18.13
C GLN A 118 -4.05 -13.24 17.92
N GLY A 119 -4.13 -13.70 16.67
CA GLY A 119 -4.88 -14.90 16.29
C GLY A 119 -6.40 -14.68 16.15
N SER A 120 -6.91 -13.47 16.37
CA SER A 120 -8.31 -13.14 16.13
C SER A 120 -8.53 -12.64 14.70
N THR A 121 -9.76 -12.79 14.19
CA THR A 121 -10.19 -12.31 12.87
C THR A 121 -11.32 -11.30 13.03
N VAL A 122 -11.41 -10.32 12.12
CA VAL A 122 -12.56 -9.40 12.06
C VAL A 122 -13.79 -10.19 11.65
N THR A 123 -14.77 -10.27 12.54
CA THR A 123 -16.10 -10.82 12.26
C THR A 123 -17.09 -9.69 12.06
N GLY A 124 -18.23 -9.96 11.40
CA GLY A 124 -19.28 -8.96 11.22
C GLY A 124 -19.83 -8.41 12.55
N VAL A 125 -19.94 -9.26 13.58
CA VAL A 125 -20.36 -8.85 14.93
C VAL A 125 -19.34 -7.91 15.55
N PHE A 126 -18.06 -8.28 15.50
CA PHE A 126 -16.98 -7.44 16.00
C PHE A 126 -16.96 -6.07 15.28
N TYR A 127 -17.06 -6.08 13.96
CA TYR A 127 -17.02 -4.86 13.15
C TYR A 127 -18.20 -3.93 13.44
N LYS A 128 -19.40 -4.50 13.60
CA LYS A 128 -20.60 -3.74 14.02
C LYS A 128 -20.37 -3.01 15.34
N ASP A 129 -19.75 -3.67 16.32
CA ASP A 129 -19.46 -3.06 17.60
C ASP A 129 -18.38 -1.97 17.51
N VAL A 130 -17.38 -2.13 16.63
CA VAL A 130 -16.41 -1.08 16.30
C VAL A 130 -17.12 0.14 15.71
N LEU A 131 -18.04 -0.05 14.76
CA LEU A 131 -18.81 1.04 14.15
C LEU A 131 -19.68 1.78 15.18
N HIS A 132 -20.32 1.07 16.12
CA HIS A 132 -21.04 1.73 17.21
C HIS A 132 -20.12 2.60 18.07
N ARG A 133 -18.89 2.14 18.35
CA ARG A 133 -17.89 2.91 19.11
C ARG A 133 -17.32 4.08 18.30
N LEU A 134 -17.20 3.94 16.98
CA LEU A 134 -16.84 5.02 16.06
C LEU A 134 -17.91 6.13 16.09
N LEU A 135 -19.18 5.77 15.85
CA LEU A 135 -20.30 6.72 15.82
C LEU A 135 -20.42 7.51 17.13
N LYS A 136 -20.26 6.83 18.27
CA LYS A 136 -20.23 7.50 19.59
C LYS A 136 -19.10 8.52 19.75
N ARG A 137 -17.97 8.35 19.06
CA ARG A 137 -16.86 9.31 19.07
C ARG A 137 -17.09 10.47 18.10
N MET A 138 -17.78 10.24 16.98
CA MET A 138 -18.10 11.28 16.01
C MET A 138 -19.13 12.29 16.52
N TRP A 139 -20.02 11.87 17.43
CA TRP A 139 -21.09 12.72 18.00
C TRP A 139 -20.74 13.36 19.34
N ARG A 140 -19.46 13.37 19.73
CA ARG A 140 -18.94 14.12 20.88
C ARG A 140 -18.34 15.43 20.41
#